data_AF-A0A7J5UT63-F1
#
_entry.id   AF-A0A7J5UT63-F1
#
_cell.length_a   1.000
_cell.length_b   1.000
_cell.length_c   1.000
_cell.angle_alpha   90.00
_cell.angle_beta   90.00
_cell.angle_gamma   90.00
#
_symmetry.space_group_name_H-M   'P 1'
#
loop_
_entity.id
_entity.type
_entity.pdbx_description
1 polymer ?
#
loop_
_entity_poly.entity_id
_entity_poly.type
_entity_poly.pdbx_seq_one_letter_code
_entity_poly.pdbx_strand_id
1 'polypeptide(L)' 'MSGSVTGLFAGLLLAVAALVGGFNGFLLALVLGLVGWLIGAALTGELNLESFRSGRGRG' A
#
# COMPACT_ATOMS: atom_id res chain seq x y z
N MET A 1 -13.08 7.48 -3.67
CA MET A 1 -12.32 8.75 -3.50
C MET A 1 -11.53 9.03 -4.77
N SER A 2 -11.36 10.30 -5.16
CA SER A 2 -10.49 10.66 -6.30
C SER A 2 -9.04 10.29 -5.99
N GLY A 3 -8.32 9.73 -6.97
CA GLY A 3 -6.90 9.37 -6.81
C GLY A 3 -6.02 10.54 -6.34
N SER A 4 -6.40 11.77 -6.68
CA SER A 4 -5.72 12.99 -6.21
C SER A 4 -5.82 13.20 -4.70
N VAL A 5 -6.97 12.90 -4.10
CA VAL A 5 -7.18 13.03 -2.65
C VAL A 5 -6.39 11.95 -1.91
N THR A 6 -6.41 10.72 -2.41
CA THR A 6 -5.62 9.63 -1.84
C THR A 6 -4.12 9.94 -1.91
N GLY A 7 -3.65 10.46 -3.05
CA GLY A 7 -2.25 10.89 -3.20
C GLY A 7 -1.84 12.02 -2.25
N LEU A 8 -2.72 13.00 -2.04
CA LEU A 8 -2.48 14.09 -1.08
C LEU A 8 -2.30 13.56 0.35
N PHE A 9 -3.21 12.71 0.82
CA PHE A 9 -3.12 12.15 2.17
C PHE A 9 -1.90 11.24 2.33
N ALA A 10 -1.63 10.39 1.34
CA ALA A 10 -0.44 9.53 1.36
C ALA A 10 0.85 10.36 1.48
N GLY A 11 1.01 11.41 0.66
CA GLY A 11 2.18 12.28 0.70
C GLY A 11 2.33 13.04 2.02
N LEU A 12 1.22 13.56 2.56
CA LEU A 12 1.23 14.31 3.83
C LEU A 12 1.64 13.43 5.01
N LEU A 13 1.09 12.21 5.09
CA LEU A 13 1.45 11.23 6.12
C LEU A 13 2.93 10.81 6.01
N LEU A 14 3.41 10.62 4.78
CA LEU A 14 4.79 10.23 4.52
C LEU A 14 5.78 11.34 4.93
N ALA A 15 5.43 12.61 4.71
CA ALA A 15 6.21 13.76 5.17
C ALA A 15 6.26 13.83 6.71
N VAL A 16 5.14 13.60 7.39
CA VAL A 16 5.09 13.57 8.87
C VAL A 16 5.97 12.44 9.42
N ALA A 17 5.92 11.24 8.82
CA ALA A 17 6.77 10.13 9.20
C ALA A 17 8.26 10.45 9.07
N ALA A 18 8.65 11.13 7.99
CA ALA A 18 10.03 11.59 7.78
C ALA A 18 10.48 12.65 8.79
N LEU A 19 9.58 13.56 9.19
CA LEU A 19 9.90 14.61 10.17
C LEU A 19 10.04 14.06 11.59
N VAL A 20 9.15 13.16 12.00
CA VAL A 20 9.12 12.62 13.38
C VAL A 20 10.22 11.58 13.61
N GLY A 21 10.48 10.72 12.62
CA GLY A 21 11.41 9.61 12.78
C GLY A 21 12.69 9.70 11.94
N GLY A 22 12.88 10.79 11.18
CA GLY A 22 13.97 10.90 10.22
C GLY A 22 13.87 9.87 9.10
N PHE A 23 15.00 9.58 8.45
CA PHE A 23 15.06 8.61 7.35
C PHE A 23 14.68 7.19 7.78
N ASN A 24 15.18 6.72 8.94
CA ASN A 24 14.86 5.38 9.44
C ASN A 24 13.38 5.25 9.85
N GLY A 25 12.80 6.27 10.48
CA GLY A 25 11.38 6.27 10.83
C GLY A 25 10.47 6.33 9.62
N PHE A 26 10.85 7.06 8.58
CA PHE A 26 10.19 7.03 7.28
C PHE A 26 10.20 5.62 6.66
N LEU A 27 11.36 4.96 6.63
CA LEU A 27 11.47 3.60 6.08
C LEU A 27 10.62 2.60 6.87
N LEU A 28 10.63 2.68 8.21
CA LEU A 28 9.75 1.86 9.03
C LEU A 28 8.28 2.13 8.72
N ALA A 29 7.86 3.39 8.68
CA ALA A 29 6.47 3.75 8.37
C ALA A 29 6.04 3.26 6.98
N LEU A 30 6.92 3.34 5.99
CA LEU A 30 6.67 2.84 4.64
C LEU A 30 6.49 1.32 4.64
N VAL A 31 7.37 0.58 5.32
CA VAL A 31 7.28 -0.89 5.41
C VAL A 31 6.03 -1.32 6.16
N LEU A 32 5.75 -0.74 7.33
CA LEU A 32 4.55 -1.04 8.11
C LEU A 32 3.27 -0.69 7.35
N GLY A 33 3.23 0.47 6.67
CA GLY A 33 2.10 0.87 5.84
C GLY A 33 1.86 -0.09 4.68
N LEU A 34 2.93 -0.53 4.01
CA LEU A 34 2.84 -1.51 2.92
C LEU A 34 2.36 -2.88 3.43
N VAL A 35 2.88 -3.35 4.56
CA VAL A 35 2.46 -4.62 5.18
C VAL A 35 0.99 -4.56 5.59
N GLY A 36 0.56 -3.47 6.24
CA GLY A 36 -0.84 -3.27 6.62
C GLY A 36 -1.77 -3.22 5.41
N TRP A 37 -1.34 -2.53 4.33
CA TRP A 37 -2.09 -2.51 3.07
C TRP A 37 -2.20 -3.90 2.44
N LEU A 38 -1.11 -4.66 2.37
CA LEU A 38 -1.11 -6.03 1.83
C LEU A 38 -2.03 -6.97 2.62
N ILE A 39 -1.98 -6.90 3.95
CA ILE A 39 -2.86 -7.70 4.82
C ILE A 39 -4.32 -7.29 4.58
N GLY A 40 -4.62 -5.99 4.59
CA GLY A 40 -5.97 -5.50 4.33
C GLY A 40 -6.49 -5.93 2.95
N ALA A 41 -5.68 -5.77 1.91
CA ALA A 41 -6.05 -6.15 0.55
C ALA A 41 -6.22 -7.68 0.39
N ALA A 42 -5.46 -8.48 1.14
CA ALA A 42 -5.63 -9.94 1.20
C ALA A 42 -6.92 -10.35 1.93
N LEU A 43 -7.28 -9.66 3.01
CA LEU A 43 -8.51 -9.92 3.78
C LEU A 43 -9.78 -9.50 3.04
N THR A 44 -9.73 -8.39 2.31
CA THR A 44 -10.88 -7.87 1.54
C THR A 44 -11.08 -8.63 0.22
N GLY A 45 -10.16 -9.51 -0.17
CA GLY A 45 -10.21 -10.22 -1.46
C GLY A 45 -10.01 -9.30 -2.68
N GLU A 46 -9.62 -8.04 -2.45
CA GLU A 46 -9.30 -7.07 -3.51
C GLU A 46 -8.03 -7.46 -4.27
N LEU A 47 -7.11 -8.16 -3.60
CA LEU A 47 -6.10 -8.94 -4.29
C LEU A 47 -6.82 -10.11 -4.97
N ASN A 48 -7.30 -9.88 -6.19
CA ASN A 48 -7.76 -10.92 -7.11
C ASN A 48 -6.58 -11.85 -7.44
N LEU A 49 -6.20 -12.70 -6.48
CA LEU A 49 -5.24 -13.80 -6.63
C LEU A 49 -5.72 -14.76 -7.73
N GLU A 50 -7.01 -14.75 -8.05
CA GLU A 50 -7.62 -15.51 -9.13
C GLU A 50 -7.17 -15.05 -10.52
N SER A 51 -7.04 -13.74 -10.76
CA SER A 51 -6.44 -13.20 -12.01
C SER A 51 -4.93 -13.44 -12.08
N PHE A 52 -4.24 -13.55 -10.94
CA PHE A 52 -2.82 -13.91 -10.91
C PHE A 52 -2.59 -15.41 -11.17
N ARG A 53 -3.58 -16.27 -10.87
CA ARG A 53 -3.51 -17.73 -11.08
C ARG A 53 -4.11 -18.20 -12.42
N SER A 54 -5.02 -17.46 -13.03
CA SER A 54 -5.68 -17.84 -14.30
C SER A 54 -4.86 -17.56 -15.57
N GLY A 55 -3.68 -16.93 -15.46
CA GLY A 55 -2.79 -16.64 -16.60
C GLY A 55 -2.16 -17.84 -17.33
N ARG A 56 -2.54 -19.09 -17.02
CA ARG A 56 -2.08 -20.31 -17.73
C ARG A 56 -3.19 -21.07 -18.47
N GLY A 57 -4.38 -20.49 -18.63
CA GLY A 57 -5.43 -21.05 -19.47
C GLY A 57 -5.53 -20.34 -20.82
N ARG A 58 -4.52 -20.47 -21.68
CA ARG A 58 -4.69 -20.16 -23.11
C ARG A 58 -5.50 -21.32 -23.73
N GLY A 59 -6.50 -20.97 -24.53
CA GLY A 59 -7.04 -21.87 -25.55
C GLY A 59 -6.01 -22.18 -26.63
#